data_AF-A0A7C0WLG2-F1
#
_entry.id   AF-A0A7C0WLG2-F1
#
_cell.length_a   1.000
_cell.length_b   1.000
_cell.length_c   1.000
_cell.angle_alpha   90.00
_cell.angle_beta   90.00
_cell.angle_gamma   90.00
#
_symmetry.space_group_name_H-M   'P 1'
#
loop_
_entity.id
_entity.type
_entity.pdbx_description
1 polymer ?
#
loop_
_entity_poly.entity_id
_entity_poly.type
_entity_poly.pdbx_seq_one_letter_code
_entity_poly.pdbx_strand_id
1 'polypeptide(L)' 'MFGLGTQELLLILLMGGFLFGAKKLPELGKGLGQAIRGFKKSMTDPDEKELSRQKDDGETLNEKKEIGEARP' A
#
# COMPACT_ATOMS: atom_id res chain seq x y z
N MET A 1 -14.07 0.46 33.39
CA MET A 1 -14.62 0.55 32.02
C MET A 1 -13.45 0.43 31.06
N PHE A 2 -13.42 -0.64 30.25
CA PHE A 2 -12.36 -0.86 29.26
C PHE A 2 -12.59 0.09 28.08
N GLY A 3 -11.95 1.26 28.13
CA GLY A 3 -11.80 2.08 26.94
C GLY A 3 -10.75 1.42 26.06
N LEU A 4 -11.10 1.10 24.82
CA LEU A 4 -10.10 0.71 23.82
C LEU A 4 -9.25 1.95 23.53
N GLY A 5 -8.17 2.09 24.29
CA GLY A 5 -7.20 3.15 24.10
C GLY A 5 -6.27 2.83 22.95
N THR A 6 -5.45 3.82 22.61
CA THR A 6 -4.35 3.65 21.65
C THR A 6 -3.40 2.52 22.05
N GLN A 7 -3.23 2.28 23.35
CA GLN A 7 -2.34 1.24 23.86
C GLN A 7 -2.89 -0.17 23.64
N GLU A 8 -4.18 -0.41 23.92
CA GLU A 8 -4.84 -1.68 23.63
C GLU A 8 -4.87 -1.96 22.11
N LEU A 9 -5.16 -0.93 21.30
CA LEU A 9 -5.17 -1.06 19.85
C LEU A 9 -3.79 -1.46 19.31
N LEU A 10 -2.72 -0.87 19.85
CA LEU A 10 -1.34 -1.19 19.49
C LEU A 10 -0.97 -2.62 19.88
N LEU A 11 -1.43 -3.08 21.05
CA LEU A 11 -1.20 -4.46 21.50
C LEU A 11 -1.89 -5.47 20.57
N ILE A 12 -3.14 -5.20 20.18
CA ILE A 12 -3.88 -6.02 19.23
C ILE A 12 -3.22 -6.00 17.85
N LEU A 13 -2.76 -4.83 17.40
CA LEU A 13 -2.04 -4.69 16.13
C LEU A 13 -0.74 -5.50 16.12
N LEU A 14 -0.02 -5.51 17.24
CA LEU A 14 1.22 -6.28 17.38
C LEU A 14 0.95 -7.78 17.34
N MET A 15 -0.07 -8.25 18.07
CA MET A 15 -0.44 -9.66 18.11
C MET A 15 -1.01 -10.13 16.76
N GLY A 16 -1.92 -9.35 16.17
CA GLY A 16 -2.45 -9.60 14.82
C GLY A 16 -1.35 -9.53 13.76
N GLY A 17 -0.44 -8.56 13.85
CA GLY A 17 0.72 -8.43 12.98
C GLY A 17 1.69 -9.61 13.09
N PHE A 18 1.76 -10.29 14.24
CA PHE A 18 2.55 -11.51 14.40
C PHE A 18 1.90 -12.71 13.70
N LEU A 19 0.56 -12.82 13.77
CA LEU A 19 -0.21 -13.88 13.09
C LEU A 19 -0.21 -13.70 11.57
N PHE A 20 -0.44 -12.47 11.09
CA PHE A 20 -0.52 -12.17 9.66
C PHE A 20 0.84 -11.87 9.03
N GLY A 21 1.84 -11.49 9.83
CA GLY A 21 3.15 -11.05 9.40
C GLY A 21 3.19 -9.56 9.01
N ALA A 22 4.32 -8.90 9.29
CA ALA A 22 4.52 -7.47 9.05
C ALA A 22 4.36 -7.04 7.58
N LYS A 23 4.50 -7.97 6.62
CA LYS A 23 4.30 -7.70 5.19
C LYS A 23 2.84 -7.70 4.75
N LYS A 24 1.95 -8.45 5.42
CA LYS A 24 0.55 -8.59 5.01
C LYS A 24 -0.33 -7.44 5.46
N LEU A 25 -0.04 -6.82 6.59
CA LEU A 25 -0.75 -5.63 7.07
C LEU A 25 -0.73 -4.44 6.09
N PRO A 26 0.43 -4.01 5.56
CA PRO A 26 0.48 -2.92 4.58
C PRO A 26 -0.10 -3.33 3.22
N GLU A 27 0.02 -4.59 2.81
CA GLU A 27 -0.58 -5.12 1.57
C GLU A 27 -2.12 -5.05 1.62
N LEU A 28 -2.72 -5.50 2.72
CA LEU A 28 -4.16 -5.39 2.98
C LEU A 28 -4.60 -3.92 3.10
N GLY A 29 -3.83 -3.10 3.80
CA GLY A 29 -4.10 -1.66 3.95
C GLY A 29 -4.09 -0.90 2.63
N LYS A 30 -3.18 -1.22 1.70
CA LYS A 30 -3.15 -0.64 0.34
C LYS A 30 -4.45 -0.94 -0.41
N GLY A 31 -4.89 -2.20 -0.42
CA GLY A 31 -6.14 -2.60 -1.09
C GLY A 31 -7.38 -1.95 -0.46
N LEU A 32 -7.49 -2.01 0.87
CA LEU A 32 -8.61 -1.40 1.60
C LEU A 32 -8.65 0.13 1.41
N GLY A 33 -7.49 0.78 1.44
CA GLY A 33 -7.35 2.22 1.25
C GLY A 33 -7.74 2.66 -0.16
N GLN A 34 -7.38 1.90 -1.19
CA GLN A 34 -7.83 2.15 -2.56
C GLN A 34 -9.35 2.00 -2.69
N ALA A 35 -9.94 0.96 -2.08
CA ALA A 35 -11.39 0.75 -2.08
C ALA A 35 -12.14 1.88 -1.36
N ILE A 36 -11.70 2.27 -0.16
CA ILE A 36 -12.29 3.38 0.60
C ILE A 36 -12.15 4.71 -0.18
N ARG A 37 -10.99 4.94 -0.81
CA ARG A 37 -10.76 6.14 -1.62
C ARG A 37 -11.67 6.18 -2.85
N GLY A 38 -11.87 5.05 -3.52
CA GLY A 38 -12.83 4.91 -4.63
C GLY A 38 -14.27 5.14 -4.17
N PHE A 39 -14.67 4.52 -3.06
CA PHE A 39 -16.00 4.68 -2.47
C PHE A 39 -16.28 6.14 -2.08
N LYS A 40 -15.31 6.81 -1.44
CA LYS A 40 -15.42 8.23 -1.09
C LYS A 40 -15.50 9.12 -2.32
N LYS A 41 -14.72 8.83 -3.37
CA LYS A 41 -14.77 9.58 -4.64
C LYS A 41 -16.16 9.48 -5.28
N SER A 42 -16.71 8.26 -5.37
CA SER A 42 -18.05 8.03 -5.91
C SER A 42 -19.18 8.64 -5.07
N MET A 43 -19.01 8.75 -3.75
CA MET A 43 -20.01 9.39 -2.88
C MET A 43 -19.93 10.91 -2.85
N THR A 44 -18.77 11.52 -3.13
CA THR A 44 -18.56 12.97 -3.03
C THR A 44 -18.66 13.68 -4.38
N ASP A 45 -18.25 13.04 -5.49
CA ASP A 45 -18.21 13.67 -6.81
C ASP A 45 -18.67 12.71 -7.93
N PRO A 46 -19.85 12.93 -8.54
CA PRO A 46 -20.31 12.11 -9.66
C PRO A 46 -19.58 12.37 -10.99
N ASP A 47 -18.75 13.41 -11.14
CA ASP A 47 -18.25 13.87 -12.45
C ASP A 47 -16.73 13.73 -12.73
N GLU A 48 -15.88 13.32 -11.78
CA GLU A 48 -14.44 13.19 -12.06
C GLU A 48 -13.98 11.75 -12.32
N LYS A 49 -14.01 11.40 -13.61
CA LYS A 49 -13.26 10.28 -14.20
C LYS A 49 -11.78 10.33 -13.80
N GLU A 50 -11.25 9.12 -13.58
CA GLU A 50 -9.82 8.79 -13.64
C GLU A 50 -8.92 9.24 -12.47
N LEU A 51 -7.74 8.59 -12.41
CA LEU A 51 -6.70 8.60 -11.36
C LEU A 51 -6.99 7.65 -10.19
N SER A 52 -6.36 6.49 -10.15
CA SER A 52 -4.92 6.44 -9.86
C SER A 52 -4.26 5.22 -10.50
N ARG A 53 -3.23 5.50 -11.31
CA ARG A 53 -2.34 4.52 -11.90
C ARG A 53 -1.70 3.66 -10.81
N GLN A 54 -1.79 2.37 -11.05
CA GLN A 54 -0.83 1.32 -10.70
C GLN A 54 0.57 1.91 -10.42
N LYS A 55 0.99 1.90 -9.16
CA LYS A 55 2.41 1.92 -8.76
C LYS A 55 2.68 0.64 -8.00
N ASP A 56 2.74 -0.44 -8.77
CA ASP A 56 3.61 -1.58 -8.51
C ASP A 56 4.81 -1.40 -9.44
N ASP A 57 5.83 -0.69 -8.97
CA ASP A 57 7.14 -0.60 -9.61
C ASP A 57 8.22 -0.64 -8.53
N GLY A 58 8.25 -1.79 -7.83
CA GLY A 58 9.32 -2.20 -6.94
C GLY A 58 10.42 -3.03 -7.61
N GLU A 59 10.45 -3.14 -8.94
CA GLU A 59 11.43 -3.95 -9.68
C GLU A 59 11.88 -3.23 -10.96
N THR A 60 12.90 -2.36 -10.84
CA THR A 60 13.72 -1.94 -12.00
C THR A 60 15.07 -1.42 -11.52
N LEU A 61 15.87 -2.30 -10.91
CA LEU A 61 17.30 -2.06 -10.68
C LEU A 61 18.10 -3.28 -11.15
N ASN A 62 17.96 -3.70 -12.41
CA ASN A 62 18.90 -4.68 -12.98
C ASN A 62 19.04 -4.67 -14.52
N GLU A 63 19.09 -3.50 -15.17
CA GLU A 63 19.40 -3.46 -16.61
C GLU A 63 20.12 -2.17 -17.01
N LYS A 64 21.34 -1.94 -16.50
CA LYS A 64 22.20 -0.86 -17.02
C LYS A 64 23.70 -1.13 -16.94
N LYS A 65 24.15 -2.35 -17.27
CA LYS A 65 25.60 -2.64 -17.27
C LYS A 65 26.16 -3.53 -18.38
N GLU A 66 25.50 -3.69 -19.53
CA GLU A 66 26.07 -4.54 -20.61
C GLU A 66 26.13 -3.96 -22.03
N ILE A 67 25.71 -2.72 -22.31
CA ILE A 67 25.91 -2.14 -23.66
C ILE A 67 26.61 -0.79 -23.61
N GLY A 68 27.86 -0.83 -23.17
CA GLY A 68 28.85 0.23 -23.40
C GLY A 68 30.14 -0.41 -23.87
N GLU A 69 30.01 -1.40 -24.75
CA GLU A 69 31.13 -2.03 -25.43
C GLU A 69 31.94 -0.93 -26.12
N ALA A 70 33.23 -0.99 -25.82
CA ALA A 70 34.28 -0.25 -26.45
C ALA A 70 34.14 -0.26 -27.99
N ARG A 71 34.32 0.90 -28.60
CA ARG A 71 35.34 1.16 -29.63
C ARG A 71 35.30 2.64 -30.02
N PRO A 72 36.45 3.36 -30.00
CA PRO A 72 36.58 4.67 -30.62
C PRO A 72 36.51 4.59 -32.15
#